data_AF-A0A6I7TJK8-F1
#
_entry.id   AF-A0A6I7TJK8-F1
#
_cell.length_a   1.000
_cell.length_b   1.000
_cell.length_c   1.000
_cell.angle_alpha   90.00
_cell.angle_beta   90.00
_cell.angle_gamma   90.00
#
_symmetry.space_group_name_H-M   'P 1'
#
loop_
_entity.id
_entity.type
_entity.pdbx_description
1 polymer ?
#
loop_
_entity_poly.entity_id
_entity_poly.type
_entity_poly.pdbx_seq_one_letter_code
_entity_poly.pdbx_strand_id
1 'polypeptide(L)'
;MKTRAGGLIAAVLIAVAGVFIAGVFILQKATGGLVPLADHFIQGQGKPEAYYLKAEDHAEKLNNGKYNYTLTGYDASGHKQQIEAEADEKLRPGAFIKVWAYGTKAGSLTEVHEEEIPEGAIAAMKTN
;
A
#
# COMPACT_ATOMS: atom_id res chain seq x y z
N MET A 1 36.26 -17.89 -39.07
CA MET A 1 36.29 -17.15 -37.79
C MET A 1 34.94 -16.47 -37.58
N LYS A 2 34.00 -17.10 -36.85
CA LYS A 2 32.67 -16.53 -36.58
C LYS A 2 32.50 -16.33 -35.07
N THR A 3 32.51 -15.04 -34.70
CA THR A 3 31.81 -14.42 -33.56
C THR A 3 31.97 -15.03 -32.16
N ARG A 4 33.14 -14.87 -31.54
CA ARG A 4 33.26 -14.91 -30.06
C ARG A 4 32.86 -13.59 -29.39
N ALA A 5 32.89 -12.48 -30.14
CA ALA A 5 32.53 -11.15 -29.63
C ALA A 5 31.01 -10.97 -29.39
N GLY A 6 30.16 -11.59 -30.21
CA GLY A 6 28.69 -11.45 -30.07
C GLY A 6 28.13 -12.11 -28.80
N GLY A 7 28.71 -13.24 -28.37
CA GLY A 7 28.32 -13.93 -27.14
C GLY A 7 28.72 -13.15 -25.88
N LEU A 8 29.89 -12.50 -25.90
CA LEU A 8 30.36 -11.65 -24.79
C LEU A 8 29.52 -10.37 -24.66
N ILE A 9 29.20 -9.71 -25.77
CA ILE A 9 28.34 -8.52 -25.76
C ILE A 9 26.93 -8.87 -25.28
N ALA A 10 26.35 -9.98 -25.76
CA ALA A 10 25.05 -10.45 -25.30
C ALA A 10 25.06 -10.81 -23.80
N ALA A 11 26.10 -11.48 -23.32
CA ALA A 11 26.24 -11.81 -21.89
C ALA A 11 26.39 -10.55 -21.01
N VAL A 12 27.13 -9.54 -21.48
CA VAL A 12 27.25 -8.25 -20.78
C VAL A 12 25.91 -7.51 -20.76
N LEU A 13 25.17 -7.48 -21.87
CA LEU A 13 23.84 -6.85 -21.91
C LEU A 13 22.84 -7.56 -20.99
N ILE A 14 22.85 -8.89 -20.95
CA ILE A 14 21.99 -9.67 -20.04
C ILE A 14 22.38 -9.42 -18.58
N ALA A 15 23.67 -9.37 -18.26
CA ALA A 15 24.14 -9.07 -16.91
C ALA A 15 23.75 -7.64 -16.48
N VAL A 16 23.91 -6.65 -17.36
CA VAL A 16 23.50 -5.27 -17.09
C VAL A 16 21.99 -5.16 -16.90
N ALA A 17 21.19 -5.81 -17.75
CA ALA A 17 19.74 -5.86 -17.59
C ALA A 17 19.33 -6.56 -16.28
N GLY A 18 20.01 -7.65 -15.91
CA GLY A 18 19.76 -8.36 -14.66
C GLY A 18 20.05 -7.50 -13.42
N VAL A 19 21.17 -6.77 -13.41
CA VAL A 19 21.51 -5.83 -12.34
C VAL A 19 20.50 -4.67 -12.28
N PHE A 20 20.02 -4.19 -13.43
CA PHE A 20 19.02 -3.13 -13.49
C PHE A 20 17.66 -3.59 -12.95
N ILE A 21 17.19 -4.78 -13.35
CA ILE A 21 15.94 -5.37 -12.88
C ILE A 21 16.02 -5.68 -11.37
N ALA A 22 17.12 -6.28 -10.92
CA ALA A 22 17.33 -6.56 -9.51
C ALA A 22 17.42 -5.26 -8.68
N GLY A 23 18.09 -4.23 -9.20
CA GLY A 23 18.17 -2.91 -8.59
C GLY A 23 16.80 -2.24 -8.46
N VAL A 24 15.99 -2.26 -9.52
CA VAL A 24 14.60 -1.74 -9.48
C VAL A 24 13.75 -2.52 -8.49
N PHE A 25 13.88 -3.84 -8.43
CA PHE A 25 13.11 -4.69 -7.52
C PHE A 25 13.49 -4.46 -6.04
N ILE A 26 14.78 -4.32 -5.75
CA ILE A 26 15.28 -4.00 -4.40
C ILE A 26 14.82 -2.59 -4.00
N LEU A 27 14.91 -1.62 -4.90
CA LEU A 27 14.46 -0.25 -4.65
C LEU A 27 12.95 -0.20 -4.39
N GLN A 28 12.14 -0.95 -5.14
CA GLN A 28 10.70 -1.07 -4.90
C GLN A 28 10.35 -1.62 -3.52
N LYS A 29 11.11 -2.60 -3.03
CA LYS A 29 10.91 -3.19 -1.70
C LYS A 29 11.38 -2.29 -0.57
N ALA A 30 12.44 -1.50 -0.78
CA ALA A 30 13.07 -0.69 0.26
C ALA A 30 12.38 0.66 0.52
N THR A 31 11.72 1.25 -0.48
CA THR A 31 11.15 2.61 -0.38
C THR A 31 9.64 2.67 -0.60
N GLY A 32 8.95 1.52 -0.74
CA GLY A 32 7.57 1.46 -1.22
C GLY A 32 7.45 1.63 -2.75
N GLY A 33 8.55 1.80 -3.49
CA GLY A 33 8.56 1.89 -4.95
C GLY A 33 8.09 3.23 -5.50
N LEU A 34 7.44 3.23 -6.68
CA LEU A 34 6.89 4.44 -7.34
C LEU A 34 5.71 5.05 -6.58
N VAL A 35 5.29 4.43 -5.47
CA VAL A 35 4.14 4.82 -4.64
C VAL A 35 4.20 6.29 -4.19
N PRO A 36 5.34 6.87 -3.75
CA PRO A 36 5.38 8.28 -3.34
C PRO A 36 5.15 9.27 -4.50
N LEU A 37 5.57 8.92 -5.73
CA LEU A 37 5.36 9.74 -6.92
C LEU A 37 3.93 9.62 -7.46
N ALA A 38 3.36 8.41 -7.40
CA ALA A 38 1.96 8.18 -7.69
C ALA A 38 1.06 8.90 -6.68
N ASP A 39 1.40 8.88 -5.39
CA ASP A 39 0.64 9.54 -4.33
C ASP A 39 0.58 11.05 -4.52
N HIS A 40 1.69 11.72 -4.86
CA HIS A 40 1.67 13.17 -5.13
C HIS A 40 0.80 13.54 -6.35
N PHE A 41 0.79 12.69 -7.38
CA PHE A 41 -0.04 12.90 -8.57
C PHE A 41 -1.53 12.60 -8.30
N ILE A 42 -1.82 11.52 -7.57
CA ILE A 42 -3.18 11.10 -7.19
C ILE A 42 -3.77 12.01 -6.10
N GLN A 43 -2.98 12.56 -5.19
CA GLN A 43 -3.47 13.56 -4.23
C GLN A 43 -3.84 14.89 -4.90
N GLY A 44 -3.21 15.22 -6.04
CA GLY A 44 -3.51 16.43 -6.83
C GLY A 44 -4.69 16.30 -7.81
N GLN A 45 -5.01 15.09 -8.29
CA GLN A 45 -6.04 14.86 -9.34
C GLN A 45 -6.89 13.58 -9.19
N GLY A 46 -6.60 12.74 -8.19
CA GLY A 46 -7.24 11.45 -7.97
C GLY A 46 -8.58 11.57 -7.26
N LYS A 47 -9.51 10.67 -7.60
CA LYS A 47 -10.75 10.51 -6.86
C LYS A 47 -10.45 9.69 -5.60
N PRO A 48 -11.12 9.97 -4.47
CA PRO A 48 -10.99 9.13 -3.30
C PRO A 48 -11.46 7.72 -3.62
N GLU A 49 -10.70 6.73 -3.19
CA GLU A 49 -10.99 5.31 -3.35
C GLU A 49 -11.40 4.71 -2.00
N ALA A 50 -12.34 3.77 -2.03
CA ALA A 50 -12.81 3.10 -0.83
C ALA A 50 -11.89 1.93 -0.47
N TYR A 51 -11.36 1.96 0.75
CA TYR A 51 -10.64 0.85 1.36
C TYR A 51 -11.32 0.41 2.63
N TYR A 52 -11.20 -0.88 2.93
CA TYR A 52 -11.69 -1.50 4.14
C TYR A 52 -10.49 -2.00 4.94
N LEU A 53 -10.46 -1.70 6.24
CA LEU A 53 -9.36 -2.03 7.13
C LEU A 53 -9.90 -2.58 8.45
N LYS A 54 -9.04 -3.28 9.18
CA LYS A 54 -9.33 -3.74 10.54
C LYS A 54 -8.47 -2.94 11.50
N ALA A 55 -9.10 -2.32 12.49
CA ALA A 55 -8.40 -1.54 13.50
C ALA A 55 -7.51 -2.45 14.36
N GLU A 56 -6.28 -2.01 14.58
CA GLU A 56 -5.30 -2.69 15.44
C GLU A 56 -5.11 -1.91 16.74
N ASP A 57 -4.57 -2.57 17.77
CA ASP A 57 -4.33 -1.92 19.07
C ASP A 57 -3.10 -1.00 19.07
N HIS A 58 -2.19 -1.23 18.13
CA HIS A 58 -0.99 -0.43 17.90
C HIS A 58 -1.36 0.91 17.24
N ALA A 59 -1.11 1.99 17.98
CA ALA A 59 -1.27 3.37 17.52
C ALA A 59 -0.14 4.22 18.09
N GLU A 60 0.39 5.15 17.30
CA GLU A 60 1.29 6.18 17.79
C GLU A 60 0.47 7.36 18.32
N LYS A 61 0.63 7.71 19.60
CA LYS A 61 -0.01 8.89 20.15
C LYS A 61 0.80 10.14 19.78
N LEU A 62 0.16 11.07 19.08
CA LEU A 62 0.76 12.32 18.63
C LEU A 62 0.70 13.39 19.73
N ASN A 63 1.60 14.37 19.66
CA ASN A 63 1.66 15.49 20.62
C ASN A 63 0.41 16.37 20.62
N ASN A 64 -0.39 16.33 19.54
CA ASN A 64 -1.67 17.03 19.43
C ASN A 64 -2.84 16.27 20.09
N GLY A 65 -2.56 15.14 20.76
CA GLY A 65 -3.56 14.32 21.44
C GLY A 65 -4.20 13.24 20.56
N LYS A 66 -3.95 13.24 19.26
CA LYS A 66 -4.51 12.29 18.30
C LYS A 66 -3.72 10.99 18.23
N TYR A 67 -4.26 10.03 17.50
CA TYR A 67 -3.68 8.71 17.28
C TYR A 67 -3.40 8.52 15.79
N ASN A 68 -2.15 8.22 15.47
CA ASN A 68 -1.72 7.88 14.13
C ASN A 68 -1.61 6.37 13.98
N TYR A 69 -2.03 5.88 12.83
CA TYR A 69 -2.09 4.47 12.49
C TYR A 69 -1.51 4.25 11.10
N THR A 70 -0.77 3.16 10.93
CA THR A 70 -0.43 2.60 9.62
C THR A 70 -1.10 1.24 9.54
N LEU A 71 -2.20 1.16 8.80
CA LEU A 71 -3.05 -0.03 8.72
C LEU A 71 -3.03 -0.61 7.32
N THR A 72 -3.22 -1.93 7.23
CA THR A 72 -3.45 -2.57 5.95
C THR A 72 -4.92 -2.42 5.55
N GLY A 73 -5.17 -1.74 4.43
CA GLY A 73 -6.47 -1.64 3.80
C GLY A 73 -6.59 -2.55 2.57
N TYR A 74 -7.83 -2.92 2.25
CA TYR A 74 -8.18 -3.71 1.08
C TYR A 74 -9.28 -3.02 0.28
N ASP A 75 -9.12 -2.92 -1.04
CA ASP A 75 -10.20 -2.46 -1.91
C ASP A 75 -11.31 -3.53 -2.04
N ALA A 76 -12.40 -3.21 -2.73
CA ALA A 76 -13.53 -4.14 -2.89
C ALA A 76 -13.16 -5.49 -3.53
N SER A 77 -12.10 -5.54 -4.34
CA SER A 77 -11.57 -6.76 -4.96
C SER A 77 -10.55 -7.51 -4.09
N GLY A 78 -10.14 -6.94 -2.96
CA GLY A 78 -9.13 -7.53 -2.07
C GLY A 78 -7.69 -7.13 -2.39
N HIS A 79 -7.46 -6.09 -3.21
CA HIS A 79 -6.10 -5.58 -3.40
C HIS A 79 -5.63 -4.82 -2.17
N LYS A 80 -4.40 -5.12 -1.75
CA LYS A 80 -3.79 -4.60 -0.53
C LYS A 80 -3.17 -3.22 -0.75
N GLN A 81 -3.40 -2.31 0.20
CA GLN A 81 -2.73 -1.01 0.29
C GLN A 81 -2.36 -0.69 1.75
N GLN A 82 -1.27 0.04 1.97
CA GLN A 82 -0.99 0.64 3.27
C GLN A 82 -1.73 1.98 3.38
N ILE A 83 -2.49 2.15 4.45
CA ILE A 83 -3.28 3.35 4.73
C ILE A 83 -2.74 3.99 6.00
N GLU A 84 -2.37 5.26 5.89
CA GLU A 84 -2.03 6.11 7.02
C GLU A 84 -3.28 6.86 7.49
N ALA A 85 -3.66 6.66 8.75
CA ALA A 85 -4.90 7.16 9.32
C ALA A 85 -4.66 7.89 10.64
N GLU A 86 -5.26 9.07 10.77
CA GLU A 86 -5.27 9.86 12.00
C GLU A 86 -6.68 9.88 12.60
N ALA A 87 -6.80 9.56 13.89
CA ALA A 87 -8.06 9.58 14.61
C ALA A 87 -7.94 10.43 15.89
N ASP A 88 -8.99 11.18 16.20
CA ASP A 88 -9.03 12.00 17.43
C ASP A 88 -9.14 11.11 18.69
N GLU A 89 -9.75 9.94 18.56
CA GLU A 89 -9.87 8.92 19.60
C GLU A 89 -9.24 7.61 19.16
N LYS A 90 -8.83 6.78 20.12
CA LYS A 90 -8.26 5.47 19.83
C LYS A 90 -9.33 4.58 19.19
N LEU A 91 -9.06 4.06 17.99
CA LEU A 91 -9.92 3.10 17.32
C LEU A 91 -10.12 1.85 18.19
N ARG A 92 -11.34 1.31 18.19
CA ARG A 92 -11.64 0.05 18.89
C ARG A 92 -10.90 -1.10 18.23
N PRO A 93 -10.03 -1.84 18.93
CA PRO A 93 -9.31 -2.96 18.34
C PRO A 93 -10.27 -4.01 17.75
N GLY A 94 -9.98 -4.46 16.55
CA GLY A 94 -10.79 -5.44 15.83
C GLY A 94 -12.00 -4.88 15.08
N ALA A 95 -12.34 -3.59 15.25
CA ALA A 95 -13.39 -2.95 14.49
C ALA A 95 -13.05 -2.89 13.00
N PHE A 96 -14.06 -3.07 12.15
CA PHE A 96 -13.90 -2.85 10.72
C PHE A 96 -14.18 -1.39 10.39
N ILE A 97 -13.31 -0.81 9.57
CA ILE A 97 -13.36 0.59 9.21
C ILE A 97 -13.38 0.69 7.69
N LYS A 98 -14.32 1.48 7.16
CA LYS A 98 -14.29 1.98 5.79
C LYS A 98 -13.60 3.33 5.76
N VAL A 99 -12.73 3.53 4.79
CA VAL A 99 -12.05 4.80 4.56
C VAL A 99 -12.16 5.19 3.10
N TRP A 100 -12.34 6.49 2.87
CA TRP A 100 -12.12 7.10 1.56
C TRP A 100 -10.71 7.67 1.55
N ALA A 101 -9.81 7.04 0.81
CA ALA A 101 -8.39 7.37 0.80
C ALA A 101 -7.98 8.10 -0.49
N TYR A 102 -7.05 9.05 -0.35
CA TYR A 102 -6.36 9.69 -1.47
C TYR A 102 -4.94 9.15 -1.54
N GLY A 103 -4.71 8.15 -2.39
CA GLY A 103 -3.49 7.36 -2.32
C GLY A 103 -3.41 6.65 -0.97
N THR A 104 -2.28 6.76 -0.28
CA THR A 104 -2.08 6.15 1.06
C THR A 104 -2.78 6.87 2.21
N LYS A 105 -3.25 8.12 2.02
CA LYS A 105 -3.78 8.93 3.13
C LYS A 105 -5.27 8.69 3.34
N ALA A 106 -5.64 8.31 4.55
CA ALA A 106 -7.03 8.23 4.98
C ALA A 106 -7.68 9.62 4.98
N GLY A 107 -8.88 9.71 4.40
CA GLY A 107 -9.82 10.79 4.68
C GLY A 107 -10.64 10.48 5.93
N SER A 108 -11.96 10.35 5.77
CA SER A 108 -12.86 9.99 6.88
C SER A 108 -12.81 8.50 7.20
N LEU A 109 -12.67 8.17 8.47
CA LEU A 109 -12.79 6.82 9.01
C LEU A 109 -14.25 6.59 9.44
N THR A 110 -14.87 5.51 8.98
CA THR A 110 -16.23 5.15 9.37
C THR A 110 -16.24 3.69 9.79
N GLU A 111 -16.65 3.42 11.02
CA GLU A 111 -16.84 2.05 11.47
C GLU A 111 -18.02 1.41 10.73
N VAL A 112 -17.82 0.17 10.29
CA VAL A 112 -18.81 -0.61 9.51
C VAL A 112 -18.88 -2.03 10.07
N HIS A 113 -19.98 -2.71 9.79
CA HIS A 113 -20.12 -4.12 10.13
C HIS A 113 -19.49 -5.03 9.07
N GLU A 114 -19.21 -6.30 9.43
CA GLU A 114 -18.56 -7.26 8.52
C GLU A 114 -19.38 -7.49 7.25
N GLU A 115 -20.72 -7.53 7.39
CA GLU A 115 -21.69 -7.67 6.30
C GLU A 115 -21.71 -6.50 5.30
N GLU A 116 -21.16 -5.35 5.66
CA GLU A 116 -21.03 -4.19 4.77
C GLU A 116 -19.73 -4.20 3.95
N ILE A 117 -18.84 -5.15 4.24
CA ILE A 117 -17.54 -5.28 3.58
C ILE A 117 -17.69 -6.14 2.32
N PRO A 118 -17.20 -5.68 1.16
CA PRO A 118 -17.19 -6.48 -0.06
C PRO A 118 -16.49 -7.83 0.15
N GLU A 119 -17.02 -8.87 -0.49
CA GLU A 119 -16.52 -10.26 -0.35
C GLU A 119 -15.01 -10.38 -0.62
N GLY A 120 -14.49 -9.65 -1.61
CA GLY A 120 -13.06 -9.65 -1.93
C GLY A 120 -12.20 -9.08 -0.80
N ALA A 121 -12.63 -7.96 -0.21
CA ALA A 121 -11.92 -7.34 0.91
C ALA A 121 -11.93 -8.24 2.15
N ILE A 122 -13.10 -8.76 2.54
CA ILE A 122 -13.21 -9.59 3.76
C ILE A 122 -12.47 -10.92 3.62
N ALA A 123 -12.49 -11.53 2.43
CA ALA A 123 -11.70 -12.73 2.17
C ALA A 123 -10.19 -12.47 2.28
N ALA A 124 -9.71 -11.34 1.74
CA ALA A 124 -8.31 -10.95 1.82
C ALA A 124 -7.85 -10.69 3.26
N MET A 125 -8.71 -10.09 4.10
CA MET A 125 -8.45 -9.87 5.53
C MET A 125 -8.34 -11.17 6.33
N LYS A 126 -9.05 -12.23 5.94
CA LYS A 126 -9.06 -13.53 6.65
C LYS A 126 -7.87 -14.43 6.28
N THR A 127 -7.15 -14.09 5.22
CA THR A 127 -6.06 -14.92 4.67
C THR A 127 -4.67 -14.49 5.17
N ASN A 128 -4.56 -13.32 5.82
CA ASN A 128 -3.36 -12.85 6.53
C ASN A 128 -3.56 -12.93 8.05
#